data_AF-T2CB78-F1
#
_entry.id   AF-T2CB78-F1
#
_cell.length_a   1.000
_cell.length_b   1.000
_cell.length_c   1.000
_cell.angle_alpha   90.00
_cell.angle_beta   90.00
_cell.angle_gamma   90.00
#
_symmetry.space_group_name_H-M   'P 1'
#
loop_
_entity.id
_entity.type
_entity.pdbx_description
1 polymer ?
#
loop_
_entity_poly.entity_id
_entity_poly.type
_entity_poly.pdbx_seq_one_letter_code
_entity_poly.pdbx_strand_id
1 'polypeptide(L)'
;MSRTELELILPSGFRFHPTDEELVADYLCRKCTGRPISAPIIAEIDLYRYDPWQLPELAVYGEKEWYFFSPRDRKYPNGCRPNRAAGSGYWKATGVDKPVGKPKPLGIKKALVFYSGKAPKGIKTNWIMHEYRLANVDRSAGRNTSLRLDDWVLCRIYNKKGSAIPKEYTTDQKASATNAHYYHNDK
;
A
#
# COMPACT_ATOMS: atom_id res chain seq x y z
N MET A 1 -22.44 -12.44 13.41
CA MET A 1 -21.79 -11.79 14.57
C MET A 1 -21.39 -10.39 14.13
N SER A 2 -22.01 -9.37 14.70
CA SER A 2 -21.89 -7.97 14.30
C SER A 2 -20.49 -7.44 14.62
N ARG A 3 -19.84 -6.88 13.60
CA ARG A 3 -18.60 -6.12 13.74
C ARG A 3 -18.94 -4.85 14.51
N THR A 4 -18.57 -4.76 15.78
CA THR A 4 -18.68 -3.52 16.55
C THR A 4 -17.66 -2.54 15.98
N GLU A 5 -18.11 -1.71 15.04
CA GLU A 5 -17.42 -0.48 14.64
C GLU A 5 -17.43 0.44 15.86
N LEU A 6 -16.29 0.54 16.55
CA LEU A 6 -16.08 1.63 17.48
C LEU A 6 -15.96 2.89 16.63
N GLU A 7 -17.07 3.58 16.37
CA GLU A 7 -17.01 4.95 15.88
C GLU A 7 -16.26 5.77 16.93
N LEU A 8 -15.03 6.16 16.60
CA LEU A 8 -14.28 7.11 17.40
C LEU A 8 -15.02 8.45 17.33
N ILE A 9 -15.79 8.77 18.36
CA ILE A 9 -16.43 10.09 18.50
C ILE A 9 -15.32 11.10 18.79
N LEU A 10 -14.87 11.77 17.73
CA LEU A 10 -13.83 12.77 17.80
C LEU A 10 -14.43 14.16 17.62
N PRO A 11 -13.99 15.18 18.39
CA PRO A 11 -14.43 16.55 18.18
C PRO A 11 -14.16 17.03 16.75
N SER A 12 -14.99 17.96 16.27
CA SER A 12 -14.79 18.58 14.96
C SER A 12 -13.38 19.16 14.83
N GLY A 13 -12.76 18.94 13.67
CA GLY A 13 -11.40 19.38 13.38
C GLY A 13 -10.30 18.42 13.80
N PHE A 14 -10.59 17.41 14.63
CA PHE A 14 -9.61 16.37 14.95
C PHE A 14 -9.35 15.49 13.73
N ARG A 15 -8.07 15.26 13.41
CA ARG A 15 -7.65 14.45 12.27
C ARG A 15 -6.51 13.54 12.64
N PHE A 16 -6.45 12.40 11.97
CA PHE A 16 -5.29 11.53 12.04
C PHE A 16 -4.10 12.15 11.29
N HIS A 17 -3.18 12.74 12.06
CA HIS A 17 -1.96 13.35 11.54
C HIS A 17 -0.71 12.89 12.31
N PRO A 18 -0.40 11.58 12.27
CA PRO A 18 0.69 11.01 13.04
C PRO A 18 2.06 11.46 12.49
N THR A 19 2.99 11.63 13.41
CA THR A 19 4.42 11.72 13.12
C THR A 19 4.95 10.38 12.60
N ASP A 20 6.12 10.42 11.94
CA ASP A 20 6.79 9.18 11.49
C ASP A 20 7.06 8.24 12.69
N GLU A 21 7.38 8.79 13.86
CA GLU A 21 7.66 8.02 15.07
C GLU A 21 6.41 7.34 15.64
N GLU A 22 5.29 8.05 15.75
CA GLU A 22 4.00 7.47 16.20
C GLU A 22 3.54 6.35 15.26
N LEU A 23 3.67 6.54 13.93
CA LEU A 23 3.36 5.48 12.96
C LEU A 23 4.15 4.20 13.22
N VAL A 24 5.43 4.32 13.57
CA VAL A 24 6.28 3.16 13.85
C VAL A 24 5.99 2.58 15.23
N ALA A 25 6.04 3.40 16.28
CA ALA A 25 5.98 2.94 17.67
C ALA A 25 4.58 2.50 18.10
N ASP A 26 3.54 3.28 17.76
CA ASP A 26 2.19 3.04 18.26
C ASP A 26 1.32 2.22 17.32
N TYR A 27 1.66 2.15 16.03
CA TYR A 27 0.91 1.38 15.05
C TYR A 27 1.69 0.15 14.59
N LEU A 28 2.81 0.32 13.89
CA LEU A 28 3.51 -0.79 13.27
C LEU A 28 4.12 -1.78 14.28
N CYS A 29 4.84 -1.29 15.30
CA CYS A 29 5.40 -2.14 16.35
C CYS A 29 4.30 -2.92 17.08
N ARG A 30 3.16 -2.28 17.38
CA ARG A 30 2.03 -2.94 18.04
C ARG A 30 1.41 -4.01 17.15
N LYS A 31 1.20 -3.70 15.86
CA LYS A 31 0.71 -4.65 14.85
C LYS A 31 1.60 -5.90 14.78
N CYS A 32 2.91 -5.72 14.65
CA CYS A 32 3.87 -6.81 14.56
C CYS A 32 4.00 -7.63 15.86
N THR A 33 3.74 -7.03 17.02
CA THR A 33 3.79 -7.71 18.32
C THR A 33 2.45 -8.26 18.78
N GLY A 34 1.39 -8.12 17.97
CA GLY A 34 0.03 -8.55 18.33
C GLY A 34 -0.56 -7.77 19.51
N ARG A 35 -0.03 -6.58 19.80
CA ARG A 35 -0.54 -5.72 20.88
C ARG A 35 -1.75 -4.91 20.39
N PRO A 36 -2.71 -4.58 21.28
CA PRO A 36 -3.84 -3.72 20.93
C PRO A 36 -3.39 -2.36 20.39
N ILE A 37 -4.06 -1.90 19.32
CA ILE A 37 -3.90 -0.58 18.73
C ILE A 37 -5.06 0.29 19.21
N SER A 38 -4.77 1.41 19.85
CA SER A 38 -5.78 2.25 20.52
C SER A 38 -6.82 2.83 19.55
N ALA A 39 -6.42 3.11 18.31
CA ALA A 39 -7.30 3.59 17.24
C ALA A 39 -7.20 2.66 16.03
N PRO A 40 -8.18 1.77 15.78
CA PRO A 40 -8.14 0.81 14.67
C PRO A 40 -8.51 1.46 13.32
N ILE A 41 -7.88 2.59 13.00
CA ILE A 41 -8.17 3.43 11.81
C ILE A 41 -7.31 3.10 10.58
N ILE A 42 -6.44 2.08 10.69
CA ILE A 42 -5.57 1.62 9.61
C ILE A 42 -6.09 0.27 9.11
N ALA A 43 -6.46 0.21 7.82
CA ALA A 43 -6.98 -1.01 7.21
C ALA A 43 -5.86 -2.03 6.94
N GLU A 44 -6.20 -3.32 6.97
CA GLU A 44 -5.29 -4.41 6.56
C GLU A 44 -5.66 -4.89 5.17
N ILE A 45 -4.75 -4.72 4.19
CA ILE A 45 -4.96 -5.15 2.80
C ILE A 45 -3.65 -5.66 2.20
N ASP A 46 -3.73 -6.54 1.22
CA ASP A 46 -2.60 -6.76 0.30
C ASP A 46 -2.54 -5.60 -0.69
N LEU A 47 -1.80 -4.55 -0.32
CA LEU A 47 -1.81 -3.28 -1.03
C LEU A 47 -1.38 -3.45 -2.49
N TYR A 48 -0.45 -4.35 -2.76
CA TYR A 48 0.10 -4.57 -4.10
C TYR A 48 -0.90 -5.24 -5.06
N ARG A 49 -2.12 -5.59 -4.62
CA ARG A 49 -3.17 -6.07 -5.54
C ARG A 49 -3.93 -4.95 -6.25
N TYR A 50 -3.78 -3.70 -5.81
CA TYR A 50 -4.63 -2.59 -6.23
C TYR A 50 -3.84 -1.51 -6.95
N ASP A 51 -4.53 -0.81 -7.84
CA ASP A 51 -4.07 0.48 -8.33
C ASP A 51 -4.22 1.55 -7.24
N PRO A 52 -3.33 2.55 -7.18
CA PRO A 52 -3.31 3.51 -6.08
C PRO A 52 -4.56 4.39 -5.99
N TRP A 53 -5.28 4.60 -7.09
CA TRP A 53 -6.55 5.35 -7.10
C TRP A 53 -7.74 4.57 -6.52
N GLN A 54 -7.62 3.26 -6.35
CA GLN A 54 -8.63 2.43 -5.68
C GLN A 54 -8.44 2.40 -4.16
N LEU A 55 -7.20 2.63 -3.69
CA LEU A 55 -6.86 2.55 -2.28
C LEU A 55 -7.68 3.49 -1.37
N PRO A 56 -8.01 4.75 -1.74
CA PRO A 56 -8.85 5.61 -0.91
C PRO A 56 -10.16 4.96 -0.47
N GLU A 57 -10.81 4.20 -1.35
CA GLU A 57 -12.10 3.54 -1.08
C GLU A 57 -11.96 2.34 -0.12
N LEU A 58 -10.74 1.82 0.06
CA LEU A 58 -10.44 0.69 0.94
C LEU A 58 -9.95 1.13 2.33
N ALA A 59 -9.72 2.43 2.52
CA ALA A 59 -9.25 2.98 3.78
C ALA A 59 -10.39 3.08 4.80
N VAL A 60 -10.09 2.83 6.07
CA VAL A 60 -11.04 3.07 7.17
C VAL A 60 -11.23 4.57 7.43
N TYR A 61 -10.17 5.36 7.27
CA TYR A 61 -10.18 6.80 7.50
C TYR A 61 -9.16 7.51 6.58
N GLY A 62 -9.48 8.74 6.16
CA GLY A 62 -8.56 9.61 5.45
C GLY A 62 -9.21 10.44 4.34
N GLU A 63 -8.77 11.70 4.20
CA GLU A 63 -9.27 12.62 3.17
C GLU A 63 -8.25 12.80 2.03
N LYS A 64 -6.99 13.05 2.37
CA LYS A 64 -5.89 13.36 1.43
C LYS A 64 -4.75 12.35 1.48
N GLU A 65 -4.66 11.65 2.61
CA GLU A 65 -3.70 10.60 2.87
C GLU A 65 -4.42 9.43 3.50
N TRP A 66 -4.05 8.21 3.11
CA TRP A 66 -4.67 6.96 3.56
C TRP A 66 -3.61 6.00 4.08
N TYR A 67 -3.98 5.17 5.04
CA TYR A 67 -3.04 4.34 5.79
C TYR A 67 -3.45 2.87 5.73
N PHE A 68 -2.47 2.00 5.47
CA PHE A 68 -2.68 0.56 5.36
C PHE A 68 -1.58 -0.21 6.05
N PHE A 69 -1.95 -1.32 6.68
CA PHE A 69 -1.03 -2.43 6.92
C PHE A 69 -1.07 -3.35 5.71
N SER A 70 0.11 -3.68 5.19
CA SER A 70 0.25 -4.63 4.08
C SER A 70 1.26 -5.72 4.44
N PRO A 71 1.00 -6.98 4.06
CA PRO A 71 2.02 -8.02 4.10
C PRO A 71 3.25 -7.60 3.31
N ARG A 72 4.42 -8.01 3.79
CA ARG A 72 5.70 -7.70 3.14
C ARG A 72 6.13 -8.85 2.23
N ASP A 73 5.59 -8.86 1.01
CA ASP A 73 5.94 -9.89 0.03
C ASP A 73 7.37 -9.71 -0.51
N ARG A 74 8.19 -10.74 -0.31
CA ARG A 74 9.53 -10.83 -0.92
C ARG A 74 9.40 -11.27 -2.37
N LYS A 75 10.07 -10.56 -3.29
CA LYS A 75 10.09 -10.92 -4.72
C LYS A 75 10.75 -12.29 -4.98
N TYR A 76 11.68 -12.68 -4.10
CA TYR A 76 12.36 -13.98 -4.16
C TYR A 76 12.37 -14.57 -2.74
N PRO A 77 12.25 -15.90 -2.58
CA PRO A 77 12.22 -16.55 -1.25
C PRO A 77 13.35 -16.10 -0.31
N ASN A 78 14.56 -15.91 -0.85
CA ASN A 78 15.74 -15.45 -0.11
C ASN A 78 16.16 -14.01 -0.43
N GLY A 79 15.35 -13.28 -1.21
CA GLY A 79 15.69 -11.94 -1.68
C GLY A 79 15.20 -10.85 -0.74
N CYS A 80 16.03 -9.82 -0.51
CA CYS A 80 15.65 -8.63 0.25
C CYS A 80 14.77 -7.65 -0.54
N ARG A 81 14.53 -7.92 -1.84
CA ARG A 81 13.79 -7.02 -2.73
C ARG A 81 12.30 -7.35 -2.67
N PRO A 82 11.42 -6.41 -2.28
CA PRO A 82 9.99 -6.64 -2.29
C PRO A 82 9.45 -6.71 -3.73
N ASN A 83 8.38 -7.48 -3.95
CA ASN A 83 7.62 -7.39 -5.20
C ASN A 83 6.86 -6.06 -5.17
N ARG A 84 6.96 -5.30 -6.26
CA ARG A 84 6.37 -3.96 -6.34
C ARG A 84 5.51 -3.79 -7.59
N ALA A 85 5.24 -4.86 -8.33
CA ALA A 85 4.14 -4.84 -9.30
C ALA A 85 2.84 -4.65 -8.51
N ALA A 86 1.97 -3.76 -8.99
CA ALA A 86 0.69 -3.54 -8.36
C ALA A 86 -0.37 -3.09 -9.35
N GLY A 87 -1.53 -3.78 -9.33
CA GLY A 87 -2.62 -3.53 -10.26
C GLY A 87 -2.13 -3.48 -11.71
N SER A 88 -2.40 -2.37 -12.37
CA SER A 88 -2.03 -2.05 -13.75
C SER A 88 -0.60 -1.51 -13.91
N GLY A 89 0.20 -1.44 -12.84
CA GLY A 89 1.49 -0.75 -12.83
C GLY A 89 2.51 -1.30 -11.83
N TYR A 90 3.38 -0.42 -11.34
CA TYR A 90 4.40 -0.78 -10.36
C TYR A 90 4.88 0.40 -9.53
N TRP A 91 5.28 0.11 -8.29
CA TRP A 91 5.90 1.05 -7.38
C TRP A 91 7.43 1.09 -7.56
N LYS A 92 7.97 2.29 -7.79
CA LYS A 92 9.41 2.54 -7.92
C LYS A 92 9.92 3.31 -6.70
N ALA A 93 10.91 2.75 -6.02
CA ALA A 93 11.60 3.43 -4.93
C ALA A 93 12.20 4.77 -5.41
N THR A 94 12.10 5.79 -4.56
CA THR A 94 12.69 7.11 -4.77
C THR A 94 13.30 7.61 -3.46
N GLY A 95 14.35 8.42 -3.56
CA GLY A 95 15.07 8.96 -2.41
C GLY A 95 15.82 7.91 -1.59
N VAL A 96 16.51 8.40 -0.56
CA VAL A 96 17.26 7.62 0.41
C VAL A 96 16.32 7.14 1.52
N ASP A 97 16.56 5.94 2.04
CA ASP A 97 15.85 5.40 3.20
C ASP A 97 16.08 6.33 4.41
N LYS A 98 15.00 6.71 5.10
CA LYS A 98 15.07 7.59 6.28
C LYS A 98 14.89 6.77 7.56
N PRO A 99 15.84 6.79 8.50
CA PRO A 99 15.65 6.18 9.81
C PRO A 99 14.57 6.93 10.60
N VAL A 100 13.79 6.20 11.38
CA VAL A 100 12.68 6.72 12.20
C VAL A 100 12.86 6.25 13.64
N GLY A 101 12.82 7.20 14.59
CA GLY A 101 13.04 6.97 16.03
C GLY A 101 14.40 7.46 16.52
N LYS A 102 14.46 7.88 17.79
CA LYS A 102 15.67 8.37 18.49
C LYS A 102 15.69 7.86 19.95
N PRO A 103 16.86 7.58 20.55
CA PRO A 103 18.22 7.70 20.00
C PRO A 103 18.59 6.57 19.03
N LYS A 104 17.88 5.43 19.05
CA LYS A 104 18.06 4.32 18.12
C LYS A 104 16.86 4.25 17.17
N PRO A 105 17.07 4.06 15.85
CA PRO A 105 15.96 3.87 14.92
C PRO A 105 15.12 2.64 15.28
N LEU A 106 13.80 2.84 15.37
CA LEU A 106 12.80 1.78 15.50
C LEU A 106 12.34 1.31 14.13
N GLY A 107 12.36 2.20 13.13
CA GLY A 107 11.89 1.92 11.79
C GLY A 107 12.69 2.61 10.69
N ILE A 108 12.34 2.28 9.46
CA ILE A 108 12.87 2.86 8.22
C ILE A 108 11.69 3.25 7.35
N LYS A 109 11.70 4.49 6.86
CA LYS A 109 10.75 5.03 5.88
C LYS A 109 11.37 5.03 4.49
N LYS A 110 10.68 4.41 3.53
CA LYS A 110 11.00 4.43 2.10
C LYS A 110 9.92 5.17 1.33
N ALA A 111 10.32 6.11 0.47
CA ALA A 111 9.40 6.72 -0.48
C ALA A 111 9.35 5.93 -1.80
N LEU A 112 8.16 5.81 -2.37
CA LEU A 112 7.91 5.17 -3.66
C LEU A 112 6.96 6.03 -4.49
N VAL A 113 7.11 5.94 -5.81
CA VAL A 113 6.20 6.56 -6.79
C VAL A 113 5.60 5.47 -7.65
N PHE A 114 4.29 5.54 -7.89
CA PHE A 114 3.63 4.60 -8.78
C PHE A 114 3.83 5.00 -10.24
N TYR A 115 4.07 4.00 -11.08
CA TYR A 115 4.14 4.10 -12.53
C TYR A 115 3.04 3.21 -13.12
N SER A 116 2.17 3.77 -13.97
CA SER A 116 1.13 3.01 -14.68
C SER A 116 1.73 2.30 -15.90
N GLY A 117 1.26 1.08 -16.18
CA GLY A 117 1.75 0.25 -17.27
C GLY A 117 2.96 -0.62 -16.91
N LYS A 118 3.46 -1.38 -17.89
CA LYS A 118 4.48 -2.41 -17.68
C LYS A 118 5.88 -1.81 -17.50
N ALA A 119 6.60 -2.28 -16.49
CA ALA A 119 8.02 -1.94 -16.30
C ALA A 119 8.88 -2.42 -17.49
N PRO A 120 9.94 -1.68 -17.88
CA PRO A 120 10.39 -0.40 -17.33
C PRO A 120 9.78 0.84 -18.01
N LYS A 121 8.84 0.65 -18.95
CA LYS A 121 8.27 1.72 -19.80
C LYS A 121 7.03 2.40 -19.21
N GLY A 122 6.76 2.21 -17.93
CA GLY A 122 5.58 2.78 -17.29
C GLY A 122 5.63 4.31 -17.25
N ILE A 123 4.46 4.94 -17.13
CA ILE A 123 4.30 6.38 -17.04
C ILE A 123 4.24 6.79 -15.57
N LYS A 124 5.11 7.73 -15.16
CA LYS A 124 5.16 8.22 -13.79
C LYS A 124 3.83 8.91 -13.43
N THR A 125 3.24 8.51 -12.31
CA THR A 125 2.01 9.15 -11.78
C THR A 125 2.32 10.10 -10.62
N ASN A 126 1.29 10.74 -10.07
CA ASN A 126 1.37 11.59 -8.88
C ASN A 126 1.12 10.83 -7.57
N TRP A 127 0.87 9.52 -7.65
CA TRP A 127 0.64 8.67 -6.47
C TRP A 127 1.96 8.32 -5.80
N ILE A 128 1.99 8.59 -4.50
CA ILE A 128 3.15 8.41 -3.65
C ILE A 128 2.78 7.46 -2.52
N MET A 129 3.74 6.61 -2.18
CA MET A 129 3.70 5.76 -1.00
C MET A 129 4.89 6.09 -0.10
N HIS A 130 4.64 6.22 1.20
CA HIS A 130 5.65 6.06 2.22
C HIS A 130 5.46 4.70 2.89
N GLU A 131 6.40 3.79 2.65
CA GLU A 131 6.47 2.46 3.25
C GLU A 131 7.34 2.53 4.52
N TYR A 132 6.78 2.15 5.65
CA TYR A 132 7.46 2.07 6.94
C TYR A 132 7.66 0.59 7.29
N ARG A 133 8.89 0.25 7.66
CA ARG A 133 9.27 -1.08 8.15
C ARG A 133 10.07 -0.97 9.44
N LEU A 134 10.10 -2.02 10.25
CA LEU A 134 10.93 -2.05 11.46
C LEU A 134 12.43 -2.15 11.10
N ALA A 135 13.29 -1.49 11.89
CA ALA A 135 14.73 -1.40 11.63
C ALA A 135 15.52 -2.59 12.20
N ASN A 136 15.05 -3.19 13.30
CA ASN A 136 15.77 -4.21 14.09
C ASN A 136 15.27 -5.65 13.84
N VAL A 137 14.77 -5.96 12.64
CA VAL A 137 14.56 -7.36 12.28
C VAL A 137 15.91 -7.86 11.78
N ASP A 138 16.70 -8.43 12.70
CA ASP A 138 18.06 -8.91 12.45
C ASP A 138 18.12 -9.72 11.15
N ARG A 139 18.69 -9.13 10.11
CA ARG A 139 18.94 -9.80 8.83
C ARG A 139 20.09 -10.81 8.90
N SER A 140 20.74 -10.91 10.06
CA SER A 140 21.95 -11.70 10.32
C SER A 140 21.76 -12.80 11.38
N ALA A 141 20.61 -12.88 12.07
CA ALA A 141 20.39 -13.89 13.10
C ALA A 141 19.36 -14.94 12.63
N GLY A 142 19.85 -16.10 12.21
CA GLY A 142 19.05 -17.30 11.97
C GLY A 142 18.46 -17.91 13.25
N ARG A 143 17.69 -17.14 14.03
CA ARG A 143 16.99 -17.64 15.23
C ARG A 143 15.54 -17.16 15.26
N ASN A 144 14.65 -18.05 14.83
CA ASN A 144 13.32 -18.42 15.32
C ASN A 144 12.38 -17.46 16.10
N THR A 145 12.65 -16.17 16.25
CA THR A 145 11.75 -15.21 16.94
C THR A 145 11.41 -13.98 16.10
N SER A 146 12.04 -13.79 14.92
CA SER A 146 11.94 -12.57 14.13
C SER A 146 10.95 -12.59 12.96
N LEU A 147 10.36 -13.76 12.63
CA LEU A 147 9.50 -13.90 11.44
C LEU A 147 8.33 -12.91 11.46
N ARG A 148 7.64 -12.78 12.60
CA ARG A 148 6.45 -11.91 12.74
C ARG A 148 6.74 -10.41 12.69
N LEU A 149 7.96 -9.99 13.02
CA LEU A 149 8.31 -8.57 13.08
C LEU A 149 8.55 -7.95 11.70
N ASP A 150 8.89 -8.77 10.70
CA ASP A 150 9.10 -8.34 9.32
C ASP A 150 7.87 -8.58 8.41
N ASP A 151 6.82 -9.22 8.91
CA ASP A 151 5.67 -9.66 8.12
C ASP A 151 4.79 -8.51 7.62
N TRP A 152 4.76 -7.39 8.37
CA TRP A 152 3.92 -6.24 8.06
C TRP A 152 4.75 -5.00 7.76
N VAL A 153 4.27 -4.22 6.80
CA VAL A 153 4.66 -2.82 6.60
C VAL A 153 3.46 -1.92 6.82
N LEU A 154 3.72 -0.69 7.24
CA LEU A 154 2.71 0.38 7.25
C LEU A 154 2.94 1.26 6.04
N CYS A 155 1.90 1.51 5.26
CA CYS A 155 1.94 2.31 4.05
C CYS A 155 1.06 3.53 4.20
N ARG A 156 1.63 4.73 4.03
CA ARG A 156 0.88 5.98 3.80
C ARG A 156 0.81 6.23 2.30
N ILE A 157 -0.40 6.41 1.77
CA ILE A 157 -0.68 6.66 0.36
C ILE A 157 -1.26 8.05 0.19
N TYR A 158 -0.80 8.81 -0.80
CA TYR A 158 -1.37 10.11 -1.14
C TYR A 158 -1.08 10.49 -2.59
N ASN A 159 -1.84 11.46 -3.11
CA ASN A 159 -1.64 12.02 -4.44
C ASN A 159 -1.12 13.45 -4.35
N LYS A 160 0.05 13.73 -4.96
CA LYS A 160 0.72 15.05 -4.89
C LYS A 160 -0.11 16.22 -5.42
N LYS A 161 -1.03 16.01 -6.37
CA LYS A 161 -1.81 17.10 -6.97
C LYS A 161 -3.11 17.39 -6.23
N GLY A 162 -3.37 16.73 -5.10
CA GLY A 162 -4.71 16.70 -4.50
C GLY A 162 -5.63 15.80 -5.30
N SER A 163 -6.63 15.23 -4.64
CA SER A 163 -7.59 14.27 -5.20
C SER A 163 -8.51 14.92 -6.24
N ALA A 164 -8.04 15.07 -7.47
CA ALA A 164 -8.90 14.94 -8.63
C ALA A 164 -8.79 13.47 -9.06
N ILE A 165 -9.75 12.64 -8.61
CA ILE A 165 -10.01 11.35 -9.25
C ILE A 165 -10.39 11.70 -10.69
N PRO A 166 -9.63 11.29 -11.73
CA PRO A 166 -10.12 11.45 -13.09
C PRO A 166 -11.38 10.60 -13.21
N LYS A 167 -12.55 11.25 -13.28
CA LYS A 167 -13.73 10.61 -13.82
C LYS A 167 -13.43 10.40 -15.30
N GLU A 168 -13.39 9.13 -15.72
CA GLU A 168 -13.50 8.58 -17.08
C GLU A 168 -12.44 7.50 -17.35
N TYR A 169 -12.82 6.26 -17.02
CA TYR A 169 -12.49 5.10 -17.84
C TYR A 169 -13.76 4.28 -18.00
N THR A 170 -14.75 4.88 -18.65
CA THR A 170 -15.92 4.16 -19.15
C THR A 170 -15.53 3.58 -20.52
N THR A 171 -15.38 2.27 -20.53
CA THR A 171 -15.73 1.34 -21.62
C THR A 171 -15.41 1.77 -23.05
N ASP A 172 -14.34 1.19 -23.62
CA ASP A 172 -14.33 0.83 -25.04
C ASP A 172 -13.45 -0.41 -25.27
N GLN A 173 -13.98 -1.58 -24.90
CA GLN A 173 -13.57 -2.87 -25.46
C GLN A 173 -14.79 -3.79 -25.60
N LYS A 174 -15.62 -3.52 -26.60
CA LYS A 174 -16.45 -4.54 -27.27
C LYS A 174 -16.72 -4.11 -28.71
N ALA A 175 -15.92 -4.62 -29.64
CA ALA A 175 -16.37 -5.07 -30.97
C ALA A 175 -15.18 -5.52 -31.82
N SER A 176 -14.98 -6.83 -31.96
CA SER A 176 -14.63 -7.52 -33.22
C SER A 176 -14.21 -8.96 -32.94
N ALA A 177 -15.19 -9.79 -32.58
CA ALA A 177 -15.06 -11.23 -32.67
C ALA A 177 -16.38 -11.79 -33.19
N THR A 178 -16.59 -11.69 -34.50
CA THR A 178 -17.46 -12.56 -35.30
C THR A 178 -17.24 -12.21 -36.78
N ASN A 179 -16.41 -12.98 -37.45
CA ASN A 179 -16.56 -13.26 -38.87
C ASN A 179 -16.08 -14.69 -39.10
N ALA A 180 -16.99 -15.64 -38.84
CA ALA A 180 -16.90 -17.00 -39.32
C ALA A 180 -18.31 -17.40 -39.78
N HIS A 181 -18.35 -18.04 -40.96
CA HIS A 181 -19.50 -18.63 -41.64
C HIS A 181 -20.41 -17.67 -42.41
N TYR A 182 -20.27 -17.67 -43.75
CA TYR A 182 -21.26 -18.23 -44.69
C TYR A 182 -20.59 -18.43 -46.07
N TYR A 183 -20.39 -19.69 -46.47
CA TYR A 183 -20.19 -20.11 -47.87
C TYR A 183 -21.12 -21.31 -48.12
N HIS A 184 -22.26 -21.04 -48.74
CA HIS A 184 -23.22 -21.93 -49.43
C HIS A 184 -24.45 -21.03 -49.71
N ASN A 185 -25.05 -20.91 -50.90
CA ASN A 185 -25.00 -21.63 -52.16
C ASN A 185 -25.56 -20.71 -53.29
N ASP A 186 -25.50 -21.22 -54.53
CA ASP A 186 -26.35 -20.94 -55.70
C ASP A 186 -25.70 -20.17 -56.87
N LYS A 187 -25.04 -20.92 -57.76
CA LYS A 187 -25.59 -21.36 -59.06
C LYS A 187 -24.68 -22.36 -59.76
#